data_AF-A0A9E3B5B3-F1
#
_entry.id   AF-A0A9E3B5B3-F1
#
_cell.length_a   1.000
_cell.length_b   1.000
_cell.length_c   1.000
_cell.angle_alpha   90.00
_cell.angle_beta   90.00
_cell.angle_gamma   90.00
#
_symmetry.space_group_name_H-M   'P 1'
#
loop_
_entity.id
_entity.type
_entity.pdbx_description
1 polymer ?
#
loop_
_entity_poly.entity_id
_entity_poly.type
_entity_poly.pdbx_seq_one_letter_code
_entity_poly.pdbx_strand_id
1 'polypeptide(L)'
;MIEPAILRRAILVGTGLQIAMILIGHFSPFVREQVFLFGGMMISAVAGYLYAMDFAAGFGRGILGGAMAGGVCALIGIAASVALGDTPAFVIALGTAISTLTGAVGGFWGEIAARMQRMK
;
A
#
# COMPACT_ATOMS: atom_id res chain seq x y z
N MET A 1 -14.23 14.07 5.33
CA MET A 1 -12.80 14.34 5.58
C MET A 1 -12.13 13.01 5.88
N ILE A 2 -10.87 12.84 5.47
CA ILE A 2 -10.04 11.63 5.74
C ILE A 2 -9.61 11.68 7.20
N GLU A 3 -9.55 10.53 7.88
CA GLU A 3 -9.10 10.44 9.28
C GLU A 3 -7.56 10.30 9.36
N PRO A 4 -6.82 11.31 9.84
CA PRO A 4 -5.36 11.33 9.77
C PRO A 4 -4.70 10.23 10.62
N ALA A 5 -5.28 9.90 11.77
CA ALA A 5 -4.71 8.91 12.67
C ALA A 5 -4.73 7.50 12.06
N ILE A 6 -5.83 7.13 11.42
CA ILE A 6 -6.01 5.84 10.73
C ILE A 6 -5.13 5.80 9.49
N LEU A 7 -5.10 6.88 8.71
CA LEU A 7 -4.24 6.98 7.52
C LEU A 7 -2.76 6.81 7.89
N ARG A 8 -2.29 7.48 8.94
CA ARG A 8 -0.92 7.36 9.43
C ARG A 8 -0.59 5.93 9.83
N ARG A 9 -1.49 5.24 10.55
CA ARG A 9 -1.28 3.84 10.93
C ARG A 9 -1.19 2.92 9.70
N ALA A 10 -2.10 3.08 8.74
CA ALA A 10 -2.09 2.30 7.51
C ALA A 10 -0.80 2.52 6.69
N ILE A 11 -0.35 3.77 6.57
CA ILE A 11 0.93 4.11 5.92
C ILE A 11 2.09 3.46 6.66
N LEU A 12 2.17 3.57 8.00
CA LEU A 12 3.26 2.99 8.78
C LEU A 12 3.36 1.48 8.61
N VAL A 13 2.22 0.77 8.65
CA VAL A 13 2.16 -0.68 8.43
C VAL A 13 2.60 -1.02 7.01
N GLY A 14 2.03 -0.34 6.00
CA GLY A 14 2.38 -0.54 4.60
C GLY A 14 3.86 -0.27 4.32
N THR A 15 4.40 0.84 4.83
CA THR A 15 5.80 1.20 4.67
C THR A 15 6.71 0.20 5.36
N GLY A 16 6.38 -0.23 6.59
CA GLY A 16 7.15 -1.26 7.29
C GLY A 16 7.25 -2.55 6.48
N LEU A 17 6.13 -2.99 5.89
CA LEU A 17 6.10 -4.18 5.02
C LEU A 17 6.87 -3.96 3.71
N GLN A 18 6.75 -2.79 3.06
CA GLN A 18 7.51 -2.47 1.85
C GLN A 18 9.01 -2.50 2.12
N ILE A 19 9.47 -1.85 3.20
CA ILE A 19 10.88 -1.84 3.58
C ILE A 19 11.36 -3.26 3.89
N ALA A 20 10.59 -4.06 4.62
CA ALA A 20 10.95 -5.45 4.88
C ALA A 20 11.11 -6.25 3.58
N MET A 21 10.17 -6.14 2.64
CA MET A 21 10.25 -6.79 1.32
C MET A 21 11.51 -6.37 0.56
N ILE A 22 11.82 -5.07 0.55
CA ILE A 22 12.97 -4.54 -0.18
C ILE A 22 14.28 -5.03 0.43
N LEU A 23 14.40 -5.01 1.77
CA LEU A 23 15.58 -5.52 2.45
C LEU A 23 15.79 -7.00 2.14
N ILE A 24 14.72 -7.80 2.10
CA ILE A 24 14.82 -9.21 1.71
C ILE A 24 15.25 -9.33 0.24
N GLY A 25 14.67 -8.55 -0.66
CA GLY A 25 15.04 -8.58 -2.09
C GLY A 25 16.45 -8.08 -2.39
N HIS A 26 17.00 -7.22 -1.54
CA HIS A 26 18.39 -6.79 -1.65
C HIS A 26 19.36 -7.99 -1.58
N PHE A 27 19.09 -8.94 -0.68
CA PHE A 27 19.89 -10.14 -0.49
C PHE A 27 19.41 -11.35 -1.31
N SER A 28 18.21 -11.30 -1.88
CA SER A 28 17.60 -12.41 -2.63
C SER A 28 17.15 -11.96 -4.02
N PRO A 29 17.91 -12.30 -5.09
CA PRO A 29 17.53 -11.97 -6.47
C PRO A 29 16.13 -12.47 -6.85
N PHE A 30 15.75 -13.65 -6.35
CA PHE A 30 14.41 -14.20 -6.56
C PHE A 30 13.31 -13.24 -6.07
N VAL A 31 13.48 -12.66 -4.87
CA VAL A 31 12.50 -11.73 -4.31
C VAL A 31 12.50 -10.41 -5.09
N ARG A 32 13.68 -9.91 -5.47
CA ARG A 32 13.80 -8.70 -6.30
C ARG A 32 13.04 -8.84 -7.63
N GLU A 33 13.25 -9.96 -8.32
CA GLU A 33 12.76 -10.14 -9.70
C GLU A 33 11.30 -10.59 -9.77
N GLN A 34 10.86 -11.43 -8.82
CA GLN A 34 9.56 -12.07 -8.88
C GLN A 34 8.54 -11.45 -7.93
N VAL A 35 8.99 -10.83 -6.84
CA VAL A 35 8.11 -10.41 -5.74
C VAL A 35 7.92 -8.89 -5.69
N PHE A 36 8.90 -8.07 -6.07
CA PHE A 36 8.79 -6.60 -5.88
C PHE A 36 7.52 -5.98 -6.47
N LEU A 37 7.16 -6.35 -7.71
CA LEU A 37 5.97 -5.81 -8.35
C LEU A 37 4.68 -6.28 -7.66
N PHE A 38 4.47 -7.60 -7.60
CA PHE A 38 3.23 -8.18 -7.08
C PHE A 38 3.12 -8.06 -5.56
N GLY A 39 4.20 -8.25 -4.84
CA GLY A 39 4.31 -8.04 -3.40
C GLY A 39 4.08 -6.58 -3.02
N GLY A 40 4.69 -5.62 -3.74
CA GLY A 40 4.47 -4.20 -3.51
C GLY A 40 3.01 -3.79 -3.75
N MET A 41 2.38 -4.32 -4.81
CA MET A 41 0.95 -4.16 -5.07
C MET A 41 0.08 -4.75 -3.95
N MET A 42 0.37 -5.98 -3.51
CA MET A 42 -0.37 -6.64 -2.43
C MET A 42 -0.26 -5.87 -1.11
N ILE A 43 0.94 -5.41 -0.74
CA ILE A 43 1.15 -4.60 0.46
C ILE A 43 0.36 -3.29 0.37
N SER A 44 0.34 -2.66 -0.80
CA SER A 44 -0.40 -1.42 -1.02
C SER A 44 -1.92 -1.62 -0.93
N ALA A 45 -2.44 -2.73 -1.48
CA ALA A 45 -3.83 -3.14 -1.27
C ALA A 45 -4.14 -3.38 0.21
N VAL A 46 -3.26 -4.07 0.94
CA VAL A 46 -3.45 -4.33 2.38
C VAL A 46 -3.46 -3.02 3.17
N ALA A 47 -2.55 -2.09 2.89
CA ALA A 47 -2.54 -0.77 3.53
C ALA A 47 -3.85 -0.03 3.28
N GLY A 48 -4.34 -0.03 2.03
CA GLY A 48 -5.61 0.58 1.69
C GLY A 48 -6.83 -0.09 2.33
N TYR A 49 -6.82 -1.43 2.38
CA TYR A 49 -7.83 -2.25 3.05
C TYR A 49 -7.93 -1.92 4.55
N LEU A 50 -6.79 -1.88 5.25
CA LEU A 50 -6.74 -1.57 6.67
C LEU A 50 -7.30 -0.16 6.96
N TYR A 51 -6.91 0.84 6.17
CA TYR A 51 -7.44 2.19 6.33
C TYR A 51 -8.98 2.21 6.22
N ALA A 52 -9.51 1.64 5.15
CA ALA A 52 -10.93 1.70 4.85
C ALA A 52 -11.78 0.87 5.83
N MET A 53 -11.26 -0.29 6.24
CA MET A 53 -11.92 -1.15 7.22
C MET A 53 -12.06 -0.45 8.58
N ASP A 54 -11.00 0.20 9.06
CA ASP A 54 -11.02 0.90 10.34
C ASP A 54 -11.82 2.21 10.29
N PHE A 55 -11.76 2.94 9.16
CA PHE A 55 -12.46 4.21 9.03
C PHE A 55 -13.97 4.03 8.82
N ALA A 56 -14.37 3.05 8.00
CA ALA A 56 -15.76 2.61 7.83
C ALA A 56 -16.76 3.77 7.60
N ALA A 57 -16.37 4.74 6.76
CA ALA A 57 -17.10 6.00 6.55
C ALA A 57 -17.65 6.14 5.12
N GLY A 58 -17.69 5.03 4.37
CA GLY A 58 -18.28 4.93 3.05
C GLY A 58 -17.26 4.85 1.91
N PHE A 59 -17.67 4.19 0.83
CA PHE A 59 -16.83 3.84 -0.32
C PHE A 59 -15.97 4.98 -0.85
N GLY A 60 -16.54 6.16 -1.11
CA GLY A 60 -15.75 7.26 -1.69
C GLY A 60 -14.56 7.68 -0.82
N ARG A 61 -14.74 7.73 0.51
CA ARG A 61 -13.66 8.13 1.42
C ARG A 61 -12.71 6.96 1.72
N GLY A 62 -13.22 5.73 1.79
CA GLY A 62 -12.41 4.53 1.94
C GLY A 62 -11.47 4.30 0.75
N ILE A 63 -11.99 4.44 -0.49
CA ILE A 63 -11.20 4.33 -1.73
C ILE A 63 -10.13 5.44 -1.77
N LEU A 64 -10.50 6.69 -1.50
CA LEU A 64 -9.56 7.81 -1.55
C LEU A 64 -8.43 7.65 -0.51
N GLY A 65 -8.77 7.35 0.74
CA GLY A 65 -7.76 7.16 1.77
C GLY A 65 -6.94 5.88 1.55
N GLY A 66 -7.53 4.84 0.97
CA GLY A 66 -6.80 3.64 0.57
C GLY A 66 -5.81 3.90 -0.57
N ALA A 67 -6.19 4.73 -1.54
CA ALA A 67 -5.29 5.18 -2.61
C ALA A 67 -4.10 5.96 -2.04
N MET A 68 -4.36 6.89 -1.10
CA MET A 68 -3.30 7.64 -0.42
C MET A 68 -2.39 6.73 0.41
N ALA A 69 -2.96 5.80 1.16
CA ALA A 69 -2.18 4.86 1.97
C ALA A 69 -1.24 4.01 1.10
N GLY A 70 -1.79 3.36 0.06
CA GLY A 70 -1.04 2.52 -0.87
C GLY A 70 0.01 3.30 -1.65
N GLY A 71 -0.35 4.48 -2.18
CA GLY A 71 0.57 5.34 -2.91
C GLY A 71 1.74 5.83 -2.06
N VAL A 72 1.47 6.35 -0.86
CA VAL A 72 2.53 6.89 0.01
C VAL A 72 3.45 5.78 0.52
N CYS A 73 2.91 4.63 0.95
CA CYS A 73 3.78 3.56 1.42
C CYS A 73 4.65 2.97 0.30
N ALA A 74 4.10 2.80 -0.90
CA ALA A 74 4.85 2.33 -2.05
C ALA A 74 5.89 3.33 -2.51
N LEU A 75 5.58 4.63 -2.53
CA LEU A 75 6.54 5.68 -2.89
C LEU A 75 7.79 5.61 -2.00
N ILE A 76 7.60 5.51 -0.68
CA ILE A 76 8.71 5.41 0.28
C ILE A 76 9.51 4.13 0.05
N GLY A 77 8.83 2.99 -0.13
CA GLY A 77 9.48 1.72 -0.44
C GLY A 77 10.30 1.80 -1.73
N ILE A 78 9.67 2.14 -2.85
CA ILE A 78 10.33 2.18 -4.16
C ILE A 78 11.51 3.18 -4.13
N ALA A 79 11.35 4.34 -3.49
CA ALA A 79 12.46 5.29 -3.33
C ALA A 79 13.65 4.67 -2.55
N ALA A 80 13.39 3.90 -1.49
CA ALA A 80 14.43 3.18 -0.77
C ALA A 80 15.10 2.10 -1.64
N SER A 81 14.32 1.36 -2.44
CA SER A 81 14.86 0.36 -3.36
C SER A 81 15.74 0.97 -4.46
N VAL A 82 15.36 2.14 -4.98
CA VAL A 82 16.18 2.90 -5.94
C VAL A 82 17.45 3.41 -5.28
N ALA A 83 17.38 3.91 -4.04
CA ALA A 83 18.55 4.36 -3.30
C ALA A 83 19.56 3.22 -3.03
N LEU A 84 19.08 1.99 -2.85
CA LEU A 84 19.90 0.78 -2.72
C LEU A 84 20.44 0.25 -4.07
N GLY A 85 20.00 0.82 -5.20
CA GLY A 85 20.38 0.37 -6.54
C GLY A 85 19.66 -0.89 -7.02
N ASP A 86 18.61 -1.34 -6.30
CA ASP A 86 17.88 -2.56 -6.62
C ASP A 86 16.84 -2.38 -7.74
N THR A 87 16.36 -1.16 -7.96
CA THR A 87 15.38 -0.84 -9.01
C THR A 87 15.75 0.41 -9.82
N PRO A 88 15.35 0.47 -11.10
CA PRO A 88 15.51 1.69 -11.91
C PRO A 88 14.64 2.84 -11.40
N ALA A 89 15.14 4.08 -11.50
CA ALA A 89 14.45 5.27 -11.00
C ALA A 89 13.06 5.53 -11.62
N PHE A 90 12.83 5.12 -12.89
CA PHE A 90 11.52 5.30 -13.53
C PHE A 90 10.40 4.52 -12.83
N VAL A 91 10.75 3.45 -12.09
CA VAL A 91 9.80 2.63 -11.32
C VAL A 91 9.16 3.42 -10.19
N ILE A 92 9.79 4.51 -9.70
CA ILE A 92 9.20 5.40 -8.70
C ILE A 92 7.85 5.92 -9.20
N ALA A 93 7.81 6.51 -10.38
CA ALA A 93 6.59 7.09 -10.92
C ALA A 93 5.56 6.01 -11.25
N LEU A 94 5.97 5.00 -12.03
CA LEU A 94 5.06 3.96 -12.50
C LEU A 94 4.55 3.06 -11.36
N GLY A 95 5.45 2.57 -10.52
CA GLY A 95 5.13 1.70 -9.39
C GLY A 95 4.29 2.41 -8.33
N THR A 96 4.53 3.69 -8.07
CA THR A 96 3.67 4.49 -7.17
C THR A 96 2.28 4.68 -7.76
N ALA A 97 2.16 4.97 -9.06
CA ALA A 97 0.87 5.11 -9.72
C ALA A 97 0.05 3.81 -9.65
N ILE A 98 0.67 2.67 -10.00
CA ILE A 98 0.05 1.35 -9.89
C ILE A 98 -0.37 1.09 -8.44
N SER A 99 0.52 1.29 -7.48
CA SER A 99 0.25 1.04 -6.05
C SER A 99 -0.83 1.95 -5.48
N THR A 100 -0.96 3.17 -5.98
CA THR A 100 -2.05 4.09 -5.64
C THR A 100 -3.39 3.51 -6.08
N LEU A 101 -3.47 2.99 -7.31
CA LEU A 101 -4.68 2.34 -7.82
C LEU A 101 -4.97 1.04 -7.07
N THR A 102 -3.95 0.22 -6.80
CA THR A 102 -4.10 -1.02 -6.04
C THR A 102 -4.52 -0.74 -4.59
N GLY A 103 -4.01 0.31 -3.96
CA GLY A 103 -4.45 0.80 -2.66
C GLY A 103 -5.90 1.26 -2.67
N ALA A 104 -6.35 1.89 -3.76
CA ALA A 104 -7.75 2.26 -3.95
C ALA A 104 -8.68 1.03 -3.99
N VAL A 105 -8.24 -0.04 -4.68
CA VAL A 105 -8.93 -1.35 -4.70
C VAL A 105 -8.97 -1.95 -3.30
N GLY A 106 -7.86 -1.92 -2.57
CA GLY A 106 -7.81 -2.30 -1.16
C GLY A 106 -8.84 -1.54 -0.32
N GLY A 107 -8.90 -0.22 -0.49
CA GLY A 107 -9.87 0.64 0.19
C GLY A 107 -11.32 0.30 -0.12
N PHE A 108 -11.63 -0.08 -1.36
CA PHE A 108 -12.97 -0.57 -1.72
C PHE A 108 -13.34 -1.83 -0.93
N TRP A 109 -12.45 -2.82 -0.90
CA TRP A 109 -12.69 -4.07 -0.16
C TRP A 109 -12.71 -3.88 1.36
N GLY A 110 -11.94 -2.94 1.89
CA GLY A 110 -11.95 -2.58 3.31
C GLY A 110 -13.31 -2.03 3.74
N GLU A 111 -13.95 -1.20 2.93
CA GLU A 111 -15.31 -0.71 3.20
C GLU A 111 -16.36 -1.83 3.14
N ILE A 112 -16.22 -2.81 2.25
CA ILE A 112 -17.09 -4.00 2.25
C ILE A 112 -16.92 -4.77 3.56
N ALA A 113 -15.69 -4.99 4.01
CA ALA A 113 -15.40 -5.67 5.26
C ALA A 113 -16.00 -4.95 6.48
N ALA A 114 -15.84 -3.63 6.56
CA ALA A 114 -16.43 -2.82 7.60
C ALA A 114 -17.96 -2.94 7.66
N ARG A 115 -18.62 -2.95 6.50
CA ARG A 115 -20.09 -3.14 6.42
C ARG A 115 -20.52 -4.52 6.90
N MET A 116 -19.79 -5.58 6.50
CA MET A 116 -20.08 -6.94 6.97
C MET A 116 -19.97 -7.08 8.49
N GLN A 117 -19.02 -6.39 9.12
CA GLN A 117 -18.87 -6.40 10.58
C GLN A 117 -20.02 -5.70 11.31
N ARG A 118 -20.61 -4.65 10.72
CA ARG A 118 -21.75 -3.91 11.30
C ARG A 118 -23.10 -4.62 11.17
N MET A 119 -23.20 -5.67 10.35
CA MET A 119 -24.42 -6.48 10.18
C MET A 119 -24.50 -7.67 11.14
N LYS A 120 -23.43 -7.94 11.88
CA LYS A 120 -23.39 -8.96 12.94
C LYS A 120 -23.79 -8.34 14.26
#